data_AF-A0A0D1XUK0-F1
#
_entry.id   AF-A0A0D1XUK0-F1
#
_cell.length_a   1.000
_cell.length_b   1.000
_cell.length_c   1.000
_cell.angle_alpha   90.00
_cell.angle_beta   90.00
_cell.angle_gamma   90.00
#
_symmetry.space_group_name_H-M   'P 1'
#
loop_
_entity.id
_entity.type
_entity.pdbx_description
1 polymer ?
#
loop_
_entity_poly.entity_id
_entity_poly.type
_entity_poly.pdbx_seq_one_letter_code
_entity_poly.pdbx_strand_id
1 'polypeptide(L)'
;MSELVFIDVRDQSGQNQRQVKSHVASGTHRQKRLVAIEQYQKNADRDDEQSASQDLSSEATTSNIDVSGLQQPQDPTQDQYSVEVPSPSLTSVKASSHETHVQILLQQSSNWIQYQYRHFWSVKIRQDPLVYDLNTSIETFRESFYIVSDLLAMGKVNPAFEVLKYTLDSVPDLLRNPHPELLFALLEVASGINMPAAINLQSKVKTHLADMARVIFGMKHPATLLLTTDFESSSRNHTTQLLMACIINTLSMTFGSDAYQTLVHQLGQSQFYMRAGHATVAQETISNVLRGWMEQYGDDAALSRLAMLELSMMRLHACHDDPIPFEAEVTNSLQWIEVISGISGSQPTGILFPESSPASPDLRTKTLARWFLLRKRYTLALHVYNLTKGLPDQRTAPHEFHEPGGLAGLMANIVQDALGDALDLAEDINDIGTAVTQHWLGERVTQP
;
A
#
# COMPACT_ATOMS: atom_id res chain seq x y z
N MET A 1 -41.78 -5.10 -9.96
CA MET A 1 -41.01 -6.26 -10.45
C MET A 1 -40.12 -5.77 -11.56
N SER A 2 -38.83 -5.96 -11.36
CA SER A 2 -37.73 -5.38 -12.11
C SER A 2 -37.49 -6.14 -13.41
N GLU A 3 -37.39 -5.44 -14.54
CA GLU A 3 -36.75 -5.93 -15.76
C GLU A 3 -35.53 -5.05 -16.03
N LEU A 4 -34.35 -5.59 -15.77
CA LEU A 4 -33.07 -5.05 -16.20
C LEU A 4 -32.92 -5.30 -17.69
N VAL A 5 -32.85 -4.21 -18.47
CA VAL A 5 -32.46 -4.24 -19.88
C VAL A 5 -30.95 -4.06 -19.95
N PHE A 6 -30.24 -5.09 -20.40
CA PHE A 6 -28.86 -4.99 -20.85
C PHE A 6 -28.84 -4.28 -22.20
N ILE A 7 -28.16 -3.13 -22.29
CA ILE A 7 -27.80 -2.52 -23.57
C ILE A 7 -26.30 -2.68 -23.74
N ASP A 8 -25.93 -3.55 -24.67
CA ASP A 8 -24.64 -3.60 -25.33
C ASP A 8 -24.52 -2.37 -26.25
N VAL A 9 -23.50 -1.53 -26.05
CA VAL A 9 -23.18 -0.41 -26.95
C VAL A 9 -21.69 -0.37 -27.20
N ARG A 10 -21.30 -0.84 -28.39
CA ARG A 10 -20.09 -0.35 -29.07
C ARG A 10 -20.19 1.16 -29.23
N ASP A 11 -19.32 1.91 -28.57
CA ASP A 11 -19.11 3.33 -28.85
C ASP A 11 -17.95 3.50 -29.85
N GLN A 12 -18.26 4.00 -31.06
CA GLN A 12 -17.30 4.30 -32.13
C GLN A 12 -16.75 5.75 -32.07
N SER A 13 -16.96 6.49 -30.97
CA SER A 13 -16.63 7.92 -30.87
C SER A 13 -15.16 8.28 -30.63
N GLY A 14 -14.26 7.31 -30.45
CA GLY A 14 -12.86 7.60 -30.08
C GLY A 14 -12.69 8.17 -28.66
N GLN A 15 -13.74 8.16 -27.82
CA GLN A 15 -13.66 8.57 -26.40
C GLN A 15 -13.06 7.51 -25.47
N ASN A 16 -12.60 6.38 -26.01
CA ASN A 16 -12.04 5.26 -25.25
C ASN A 16 -10.68 5.59 -24.56
N GLN A 17 -10.05 6.72 -24.91
CA GLN A 17 -8.87 7.22 -24.18
C GLN A 17 -9.17 7.73 -22.77
N ARG A 18 -10.44 7.97 -22.40
CA ARG A 18 -10.84 8.37 -21.05
C ARG A 18 -11.41 7.23 -20.19
N GLN A 19 -11.72 6.08 -20.79
CA GLN A 19 -12.47 5.00 -20.10
C GLN A 19 -11.59 4.11 -19.21
N VAL A 20 -10.28 4.01 -19.46
CA VAL A 20 -9.38 3.28 -18.54
C VAL A 20 -9.11 4.07 -17.23
N LYS A 21 -9.31 5.39 -17.23
CA LYS A 21 -9.20 6.26 -16.03
C LYS A 21 -10.54 6.57 -15.34
N SER A 22 -11.65 6.05 -15.88
CA SER A 22 -13.00 6.29 -15.36
C SER A 22 -13.77 4.98 -15.25
N HIS A 23 -13.12 3.93 -14.74
CA HIS A 23 -13.83 2.75 -14.28
C HIS A 23 -14.76 3.17 -13.13
N VAL A 24 -15.91 2.51 -13.05
CA VAL A 24 -17.09 2.67 -12.16
C VAL A 24 -16.80 2.99 -10.66
N ALA A 25 -15.53 2.93 -10.24
CA ALA A 25 -15.00 3.44 -8.98
C ALA A 25 -15.18 4.95 -8.74
N SER A 26 -15.31 5.83 -9.75
CA SER A 26 -15.31 7.28 -9.48
C SER A 26 -16.61 7.86 -8.92
N GLY A 27 -17.77 7.23 -9.19
CA GLY A 27 -19.07 7.73 -8.74
C GLY A 27 -19.51 7.11 -7.41
N THR A 28 -19.61 5.79 -7.36
CA THR A 28 -20.09 5.04 -6.20
C THR A 28 -19.09 5.10 -5.04
N HIS A 29 -17.79 5.05 -5.32
CA HIS A 29 -16.75 5.09 -4.27
C HIS A 29 -16.50 6.51 -3.76
N ARG A 30 -16.62 7.52 -4.62
CA ARG A 30 -16.72 8.92 -4.17
C ARG A 30 -17.86 9.07 -3.16
N GLN A 31 -19.05 8.58 -3.50
CA GLN A 31 -20.19 8.70 -2.62
C GLN A 31 -20.01 7.86 -1.34
N LYS A 32 -19.54 6.61 -1.43
CA LYS A 32 -19.23 5.77 -0.27
C LYS A 32 -18.19 6.42 0.65
N ARG A 33 -17.11 6.98 0.10
CA ARG A 33 -16.06 7.67 0.87
C ARG A 33 -16.57 8.93 1.52
N LEU A 34 -17.36 9.74 0.81
CA LEU A 34 -17.99 10.92 1.40
C LEU A 34 -18.95 10.53 2.52
N VAL A 35 -19.77 9.49 2.31
CA VAL A 35 -20.68 8.97 3.34
C VAL A 35 -19.90 8.41 4.53
N ALA A 36 -18.82 7.66 4.31
CA ALA A 36 -17.99 7.11 5.38
C ALA A 36 -17.32 8.23 6.20
N ILE A 37 -16.76 9.25 5.54
CA ILE A 37 -16.17 10.42 6.20
C ILE A 37 -17.25 11.19 6.98
N GLU A 38 -18.43 11.41 6.40
CA GLU A 38 -19.54 12.09 7.08
C GLU A 38 -20.05 11.30 8.29
N GLN A 39 -20.17 9.97 8.17
CA GLN A 39 -20.56 9.09 9.27
C GLN A 39 -19.51 9.09 10.38
N TYR A 40 -18.23 8.98 10.01
CA TYR A 40 -17.11 9.04 10.95
C TYR A 40 -17.08 10.38 11.69
N GLN A 41 -17.26 11.50 10.99
CA GLN A 41 -17.33 12.84 11.61
C GLN A 41 -18.50 12.96 12.57
N LYS A 42 -19.70 12.52 12.16
CA LYS A 42 -20.88 12.54 13.03
C LYS A 42 -20.68 11.71 14.30
N ASN A 43 -20.02 10.55 14.19
CA ASN A 43 -19.74 9.71 15.36
C ASN A 43 -18.68 10.36 16.26
N ALA A 44 -17.62 10.91 15.67
CA ALA A 44 -16.58 11.63 16.39
C ALA A 44 -17.11 12.84 17.17
N ASP A 45 -17.94 13.67 16.54
CA ASP A 45 -18.52 14.85 17.18
C ASP A 45 -19.44 14.47 18.35
N ARG A 46 -20.17 13.34 18.24
CA ARG A 46 -21.00 12.81 19.34
C ARG A 46 -20.16 12.32 20.51
N ASP A 47 -19.03 11.68 20.25
CA ASP A 47 -18.12 11.20 21.30
C ASP A 47 -17.46 12.39 22.03
N ASP A 48 -17.09 13.45 21.30
CA ASP A 48 -16.53 14.69 21.87
C ASP A 48 -17.58 15.45 22.72
N GLU A 49 -18.84 15.53 22.25
CA GLU A 49 -19.96 16.13 23.01
C GLU A 49 -20.31 15.33 24.27
N GLN A 50 -20.30 14.00 24.20
CA GLN A 50 -20.54 13.13 25.37
C GLN A 50 -19.41 13.23 26.40
N SER A 51 -18.16 13.32 25.94
CA SER A 51 -16.99 13.51 26.81
C SER A 51 -17.01 14.88 27.49
N ALA A 52 -17.32 15.95 26.75
CA ALA A 52 -17.46 17.31 27.32
C ALA A 52 -18.65 17.44 28.29
N SER A 53 -19.74 16.70 28.05
CA SER A 53 -20.91 16.68 28.93
C SER A 53 -20.65 15.91 30.23
N GLN A 54 -19.81 14.89 30.20
CA GLN A 54 -19.39 14.14 31.38
C GLN A 54 -18.41 14.94 32.26
N ASP A 55 -17.48 15.70 31.65
CA ASP A 55 -16.58 16.59 32.38
C ASP A 55 -17.28 17.77 33.05
N LEU A 56 -18.38 18.28 32.48
CA LEU A 56 -19.20 19.34 33.10
C LEU A 56 -20.18 18.84 34.17
N SER A 57 -20.38 17.53 34.27
CA SER A 57 -21.29 16.91 35.25
C SER A 57 -20.57 16.33 36.48
N SER A 58 -19.24 16.29 36.49
CA SER A 58 -18.43 15.64 37.53
C SER A 58 -17.90 16.58 38.63
N GLU A 59 -18.25 17.88 38.62
CA GLU A 59 -17.93 18.80 39.72
C GLU A 59 -18.88 18.73 40.92
N ALA A 60 -19.79 17.76 40.99
CA ALA A 60 -20.52 17.47 42.21
C ALA A 60 -20.68 15.96 42.43
N THR A 61 -20.29 15.54 43.64
CA THR A 61 -20.56 14.26 44.31
C THR A 61 -19.53 13.15 44.12
N THR A 62 -18.67 13.02 45.13
CA THR A 62 -18.00 11.77 45.50
C THR A 62 -19.03 10.67 45.81
N SER A 63 -19.11 9.62 44.99
CA SER A 63 -19.44 8.26 45.45
C SER A 63 -19.43 7.25 44.30
N ASN A 64 -18.69 6.16 44.50
CA ASN A 64 -18.77 4.83 43.88
C ASN A 64 -19.84 4.63 42.79
N ILE A 65 -19.41 4.28 41.57
CA ILE A 65 -20.30 3.77 40.52
C ILE A 65 -19.90 2.34 40.15
N ASP A 66 -20.90 1.49 40.32
CA ASP A 66 -21.04 0.08 39.98
C ASP A 66 -21.16 -0.09 38.45
N VAL A 67 -20.41 -1.03 37.89
CA VAL A 67 -20.37 -1.29 36.44
C VAL A 67 -21.36 -2.42 36.14
N SER A 68 -22.57 -2.06 35.72
CA SER A 68 -23.51 -2.99 35.08
C SER A 68 -24.54 -2.23 34.25
N GLY A 69 -24.48 -2.40 32.93
CA GLY A 69 -25.63 -2.16 32.06
C GLY A 69 -25.38 -1.27 30.85
N LEU A 70 -24.92 -1.85 29.74
CA LEU A 70 -25.28 -1.41 28.39
C LEU A 70 -25.56 -2.66 27.54
N GLN A 71 -26.84 -2.95 27.31
CA GLN A 71 -27.31 -3.93 26.33
C GLN A 71 -27.23 -3.33 24.93
N GLN A 72 -26.54 -4.00 24.02
CA GLN A 72 -26.58 -3.74 22.58
C GLN A 72 -27.86 -4.32 21.95
N PRO A 73 -28.46 -3.68 20.92
CA PRO A 73 -29.47 -4.32 20.08
C PRO A 73 -28.82 -5.35 19.16
N GLN A 74 -29.32 -6.58 19.18
CA GLN A 74 -28.90 -7.65 18.28
C GLN A 74 -29.62 -7.55 16.94
N ASP A 75 -28.87 -7.63 15.85
CA ASP A 75 -29.37 -8.02 14.52
C ASP A 75 -28.46 -9.19 14.03
N PRO A 76 -29.02 -10.31 13.50
CA PRO A 76 -28.27 -11.55 13.36
C PRO A 76 -27.77 -11.74 11.92
N THR A 77 -26.49 -11.48 11.66
CA THR A 77 -25.67 -12.14 10.61
C THR A 77 -24.24 -11.57 10.61
N GLN A 78 -23.48 -11.89 11.66
CA GLN A 78 -22.02 -11.68 11.68
C GLN A 78 -21.41 -12.72 12.62
N ASP A 79 -21.24 -13.94 12.12
CA ASP A 79 -20.33 -14.91 12.74
C ASP A 79 -19.10 -15.05 11.84
N GLN A 80 -17.94 -15.07 12.50
CA GLN A 80 -16.57 -15.13 11.97
C GLN A 80 -15.95 -13.76 11.67
N TYR A 81 -15.44 -13.10 12.70
CA TYR A 81 -14.06 -12.59 12.83
C TYR A 81 -13.97 -11.95 14.23
N SER A 82 -13.81 -12.77 15.27
CA SER A 82 -13.35 -12.30 16.58
C SER A 82 -11.99 -12.92 16.83
N VAL A 83 -10.94 -12.15 16.58
CA VAL A 83 -9.66 -12.39 17.24
C VAL A 83 -9.84 -11.83 18.65
N GLU A 84 -9.93 -12.71 19.65
CA GLU A 84 -9.94 -12.32 21.05
C GLU A 84 -8.68 -11.48 21.36
N VAL A 85 -8.88 -10.20 21.63
CA VAL A 85 -7.93 -9.39 22.36
C VAL A 85 -8.09 -9.77 23.84
N PRO A 86 -7.04 -10.24 24.54
CA PRO A 86 -7.17 -10.54 25.96
C PRO A 86 -7.45 -9.24 26.72
N SER A 87 -8.59 -9.18 27.41
CA SER A 87 -8.84 -8.14 28.41
C SER A 87 -7.84 -8.31 29.56
N PRO A 88 -7.22 -7.23 30.06
CA PRO A 88 -6.22 -7.34 31.11
C PRO A 88 -6.92 -7.70 32.43
N SER A 89 -6.69 -8.92 32.90
CA SER A 89 -6.95 -9.26 34.30
C SER A 89 -6.05 -8.36 35.15
N LEU A 90 -6.67 -7.62 36.09
CA LEU A 90 -6.00 -6.81 37.09
C LEU A 90 -5.03 -7.67 37.89
N THR A 91 -3.78 -7.72 37.43
CA THR A 91 -2.65 -8.19 38.20
C THR A 91 -1.56 -7.17 37.98
N SER A 92 -1.22 -6.44 39.05
CA SER A 92 -0.18 -5.43 39.07
C SER A 92 1.17 -6.04 38.72
N VAL A 93 1.47 -6.09 37.43
CA VAL A 93 2.78 -6.40 36.87
C VAL A 93 3.23 -5.13 36.19
N LYS A 94 4.34 -4.55 36.65
CA LYS A 94 4.97 -3.40 35.98
C LYS A 94 5.25 -3.79 34.53
N ALA A 95 4.50 -3.22 33.59
CA ALA A 95 4.79 -3.33 32.16
C ALA A 95 6.27 -2.99 31.91
N SER A 96 6.92 -3.76 31.05
CA SER A 96 8.31 -3.49 30.70
C SER A 96 8.42 -2.12 30.01
N SER A 97 9.54 -1.42 30.18
CA SER A 97 9.72 -0.09 29.56
C SER A 97 9.49 -0.12 28.04
N HIS A 98 9.85 -1.21 27.36
CA HIS A 98 9.60 -1.41 25.93
C HIS A 98 8.10 -1.44 25.60
N GLU A 99 7.31 -2.19 26.37
CA GLU A 99 5.86 -2.32 26.20
C GLU A 99 5.14 -0.98 26.37
N THR A 100 5.55 -0.17 27.35
CA THR A 100 5.02 1.19 27.53
C THR A 100 5.35 2.09 26.33
N HIS A 101 6.56 2.01 25.76
CA HIS A 101 6.91 2.79 24.58
C HIS A 101 6.10 2.38 23.34
N VAL A 102 5.90 1.08 23.13
CA VAL A 102 5.07 0.59 22.02
C VAL A 102 3.63 1.05 22.19
N GLN A 103 3.05 0.98 23.40
CA GLN A 103 1.72 1.50 23.68
C GLN A 103 1.58 3.00 23.39
N ILE A 104 2.55 3.81 23.83
CA ILE A 104 2.58 5.25 23.53
C ILE A 104 2.62 5.46 22.01
N LEU A 105 3.45 4.72 21.29
CA LEU A 105 3.58 4.85 19.84
C LEU A 105 2.29 4.46 19.11
N LEU A 106 1.63 3.38 19.52
CA LEU A 106 0.33 2.97 18.98
C LEU A 106 -0.72 4.06 19.19
N GLN A 107 -0.82 4.59 20.41
CA GLN A 107 -1.77 5.66 20.74
C GLN A 107 -1.50 6.94 19.93
N GLN A 108 -0.25 7.39 19.87
CA GLN A 108 0.12 8.60 19.13
C GLN A 108 -0.12 8.44 17.63
N SER A 109 0.16 7.26 17.07
CA SER A 109 -0.08 6.96 15.66
C SER A 109 -1.57 7.00 15.34
N SER A 110 -2.39 6.33 16.14
CA SER A 110 -3.85 6.33 15.96
C SER A 110 -4.43 7.73 16.06
N ASN A 111 -4.09 8.48 17.12
CA ASN A 111 -4.57 9.85 17.34
C ASN A 111 -4.21 10.77 16.17
N TRP A 112 -2.97 10.68 15.67
CA TRP A 112 -2.54 11.52 14.57
C TRP A 112 -3.26 11.19 13.27
N ILE A 113 -3.41 9.91 12.92
CA ILE A 113 -4.12 9.50 11.70
C ILE A 113 -5.57 10.03 11.76
N GLN A 114 -6.26 9.80 12.87
CA GLN A 114 -7.63 10.29 13.07
C GLN A 114 -7.71 11.82 12.96
N TYR A 115 -6.78 12.54 13.60
CA TYR A 115 -6.73 14.00 13.55
C TYR A 115 -6.49 14.53 12.12
N GLN A 116 -5.54 13.95 11.38
CA GLN A 116 -5.27 14.30 9.98
C GLN A 116 -6.53 14.19 9.13
N TYR A 117 -7.30 13.11 9.33
CA TYR A 117 -8.57 12.92 8.63
C TYR A 117 -9.63 13.90 9.04
N ARG A 118 -9.91 14.03 10.34
CA ARG A 118 -10.99 14.89 10.84
C ARG A 118 -10.85 16.33 10.33
N HIS A 119 -9.64 16.88 10.34
CA HIS A 119 -9.45 18.31 10.13
C HIS A 119 -8.87 18.71 8.77
N PHE A 120 -7.85 18.01 8.27
CA PHE A 120 -7.15 18.44 7.05
C PHE A 120 -7.66 17.71 5.82
N TRP A 121 -7.65 16.38 5.87
CA TRP A 121 -7.96 15.55 4.72
C TRP A 121 -9.46 15.45 4.45
N SER A 122 -10.34 15.55 5.46
CA SER A 122 -11.78 15.59 5.20
C SER A 122 -12.21 16.77 4.34
N VAL A 123 -11.56 17.93 4.47
CA VAL A 123 -11.84 19.11 3.65
C VAL A 123 -11.32 18.90 2.24
N LYS A 124 -10.08 18.42 2.10
CA LYS A 124 -9.48 18.12 0.79
C LYS A 124 -10.26 17.06 0.02
N ILE A 125 -10.65 15.96 0.66
CA ILE A 125 -11.42 14.88 0.04
C ILE A 125 -12.83 15.35 -0.35
N ARG A 126 -13.47 16.24 0.43
CA ARG A 126 -14.76 16.83 0.05
C ARG A 126 -14.66 17.72 -1.19
N GLN A 127 -13.56 18.45 -1.33
CA GLN A 127 -13.30 19.32 -2.48
C GLN A 127 -12.92 18.51 -3.72
N ASP A 128 -11.98 17.59 -3.58
CA ASP A 128 -11.53 16.68 -4.63
C ASP A 128 -11.37 15.27 -4.05
N PRO A 129 -12.35 14.38 -4.26
CA PRO A 129 -12.29 13.01 -3.75
C PRO A 129 -11.13 12.20 -4.30
N LEU A 130 -10.60 12.55 -5.48
CA LEU A 130 -9.50 11.84 -6.13
C LEU A 130 -8.14 12.27 -5.60
N VAL A 131 -8.05 13.41 -4.89
CA VAL A 131 -6.78 13.93 -4.36
C VAL A 131 -6.05 12.95 -3.45
N TYR A 132 -6.81 12.05 -2.82
CA TYR A 132 -6.28 11.02 -1.95
C TYR A 132 -5.65 9.89 -2.76
N ASP A 133 -6.34 9.37 -3.77
CA ASP A 133 -5.88 8.19 -4.53
C ASP A 133 -4.85 8.53 -5.62
N LEU A 134 -4.80 9.80 -6.05
CA LEU A 134 -3.87 10.24 -7.10
C LEU A 134 -2.52 10.69 -6.56
N ASN A 135 -2.36 10.81 -5.24
CA ASN A 135 -1.11 11.24 -4.65
C ASN A 135 -0.16 10.05 -4.44
N THR A 136 0.49 9.62 -5.51
CA THR A 136 1.44 8.50 -5.51
C THR A 136 2.79 8.82 -4.85
N SER A 137 2.96 10.00 -4.28
CA SER A 137 4.24 10.46 -3.71
C SER A 137 4.69 9.59 -2.54
N ILE A 138 3.75 9.09 -1.73
CA ILE A 138 4.07 8.25 -0.56
C ILE A 138 4.45 6.85 -0.98
N GLU A 139 3.73 6.28 -1.94
CA GLU A 139 4.03 4.96 -2.50
C GLU A 139 5.36 4.99 -3.25
N THR A 140 5.63 6.05 -4.01
CA THR A 140 6.92 6.26 -4.69
C THR A 140 8.06 6.38 -3.67
N PHE A 141 7.87 7.21 -2.63
CA PHE A 141 8.83 7.32 -1.52
C PHE A 141 9.09 5.97 -0.85
N ARG A 142 8.03 5.21 -0.54
CA ARG A 142 8.12 3.88 0.05
C ARG A 142 8.86 2.90 -0.86
N GLU A 143 8.46 2.80 -2.12
CA GLU A 143 9.04 1.90 -3.13
C GLU A 143 10.52 2.23 -3.39
N SER A 144 10.92 3.49 -3.25
CA SER A 144 12.31 3.90 -3.51
C SER A 144 13.34 3.20 -2.63
N PHE A 145 13.06 2.96 -1.35
CA PHE A 145 13.99 2.21 -0.48
C PHE A 145 14.12 0.76 -0.89
N TYR A 146 13.03 0.17 -1.36
CA TYR A 146 13.11 -1.17 -1.92
C TYR A 146 13.90 -1.20 -3.23
N ILE A 147 13.74 -0.19 -4.11
CA ILE A 147 14.57 -0.06 -5.32
C ILE A 147 16.04 0.08 -4.98
N VAL A 148 16.39 0.89 -3.97
CA VAL A 148 17.76 0.99 -3.47
C VAL A 148 18.26 -0.39 -3.04
N SER A 149 17.45 -1.15 -2.28
CA SER A 149 17.80 -2.52 -1.88
C SER A 149 17.98 -3.47 -3.07
N ASP A 150 17.08 -3.42 -4.05
CA ASP A 150 17.12 -4.25 -5.26
C ASP A 150 18.38 -3.95 -6.09
N LEU A 151 18.71 -2.67 -6.31
CA LEU A 151 19.91 -2.23 -7.02
C LEU A 151 21.19 -2.64 -6.29
N LEU A 152 21.24 -2.52 -4.97
CA LEU A 152 22.39 -2.96 -4.17
C LEU A 152 22.58 -4.48 -4.25
N ALA A 153 21.50 -5.26 -4.20
CA ALA A 153 21.56 -6.72 -4.36
C ALA A 153 22.11 -7.12 -5.74
N MET A 154 21.83 -6.33 -6.78
CA MET A 154 22.38 -6.52 -8.13
C MET A 154 23.79 -5.91 -8.32
N GLY A 155 24.42 -5.39 -7.26
CA GLY A 155 25.73 -4.73 -7.34
C GLY A 155 25.73 -3.36 -8.04
N LYS A 156 24.56 -2.79 -8.33
CA LYS A 156 24.36 -1.48 -8.98
C LYS A 156 24.45 -0.35 -7.95
N VAL A 157 25.64 -0.20 -7.36
CA VAL A 157 25.88 0.72 -6.22
C VAL A 157 25.62 2.18 -6.56
N ASN A 158 26.15 2.69 -7.68
CA ASN A 158 25.99 4.09 -8.05
C ASN A 158 24.50 4.46 -8.31
N PRO A 159 23.75 3.71 -9.14
CA PRO A 159 22.31 3.92 -9.29
C PRO A 159 21.53 3.89 -7.96
N ALA A 160 21.88 2.97 -7.06
CA ALA A 160 21.22 2.86 -5.76
C ALA A 160 21.40 4.12 -4.91
N PHE A 161 22.62 4.66 -4.84
CA PHE A 161 22.88 5.90 -4.10
C PHE A 161 22.27 7.13 -4.77
N GLU A 162 22.14 7.12 -6.09
CA GLU A 162 21.45 8.17 -6.82
C GLU A 162 19.96 8.20 -6.48
N VAL A 163 19.26 7.06 -6.56
CA VAL A 163 17.85 6.95 -6.12
C VAL A 163 17.71 7.40 -4.67
N LEU A 164 18.57 6.92 -3.77
CA LEU A 164 18.50 7.29 -2.36
C LEU A 164 18.64 8.79 -2.13
N LYS A 165 19.54 9.46 -2.87
CA LYS A 165 19.73 10.90 -2.78
C LYS A 165 18.44 11.64 -3.12
N TYR A 166 17.83 11.36 -4.26
CA TYR A 166 16.60 12.02 -4.69
C TYR A 166 15.41 11.70 -3.78
N THR A 167 15.32 10.46 -3.28
CA THR A 167 14.36 10.09 -2.24
C THR A 167 14.51 10.99 -1.02
N LEU A 168 15.71 11.12 -0.46
CA LEU A 168 15.94 11.92 0.74
C LEU A 168 15.72 13.42 0.50
N ASP A 169 16.06 13.92 -0.69
CA ASP A 169 15.80 15.32 -1.07
C ASP A 169 14.30 15.64 -1.13
N SER A 170 13.43 14.66 -1.42
CA SER A 170 11.97 14.81 -1.43
C SER A 170 11.31 14.78 -0.04
N VAL A 171 11.99 14.25 0.98
CA VAL A 171 11.42 14.03 2.32
C VAL A 171 10.85 15.30 2.96
N PRO A 172 11.55 16.46 2.93
CA PRO A 172 11.03 17.66 3.58
C PRO A 172 9.63 18.06 3.11
N ASP A 173 9.31 17.85 1.83
CA ASP A 173 8.01 18.22 1.27
C ASP A 173 6.91 17.22 1.69
N LEU A 174 7.25 15.92 1.73
CA LEU A 174 6.37 14.87 2.27
C LEU A 174 6.04 15.12 3.74
N LEU A 175 7.01 15.59 4.53
CA LEU A 175 6.80 15.87 5.95
C LEU A 175 6.00 17.17 6.18
N ARG A 176 6.16 18.20 5.33
CA ARG A 176 5.41 19.47 5.48
C ARG A 176 3.93 19.34 5.14
N ASN A 177 3.58 18.47 4.19
CA ASN A 177 2.21 18.22 3.77
C ASN A 177 1.87 16.73 3.91
N PRO A 178 1.83 16.20 5.15
CA PRO A 178 1.81 14.77 5.36
C PRO A 178 0.52 14.15 4.83
N HIS A 179 0.68 13.15 3.96
CA HIS A 179 -0.37 12.22 3.65
C HIS A 179 -0.64 11.33 4.88
N PRO A 180 -1.89 10.90 5.14
CA PRO A 180 -2.20 10.08 6.30
C PRO A 180 -1.50 8.72 6.30
N GLU A 181 -1.10 8.23 5.12
CA GLU A 181 -0.37 6.97 4.94
C GLU A 181 1.14 7.08 5.19
N LEU A 182 1.65 8.30 5.42
CA LEU A 182 3.07 8.55 5.69
C LEU A 182 3.59 7.67 6.83
N LEU A 183 2.81 7.47 7.90
CA LEU A 183 3.23 6.62 9.02
C LEU A 183 3.44 5.16 8.61
N PHE A 184 2.69 4.64 7.63
CA PHE A 184 2.90 3.29 7.12
C PHE A 184 4.23 3.20 6.39
N ALA A 185 4.55 4.16 5.51
CA ALA A 185 5.84 4.21 4.82
C ALA A 185 7.02 4.34 5.80
N LEU A 186 6.89 5.21 6.81
CA LEU A 186 7.94 5.39 7.83
C LEU A 186 8.08 4.18 8.76
N LEU A 187 7.01 3.41 8.99
CA LEU A 187 7.09 2.16 9.75
C LEU A 187 7.97 1.14 9.03
N GLU A 188 7.85 1.04 7.71
CA GLU A 188 8.69 0.13 6.93
C GLU A 188 10.16 0.55 6.98
N VAL A 189 10.42 1.86 6.92
CA VAL A 189 11.79 2.38 7.09
C VAL A 189 12.30 2.13 8.50
N ALA A 190 11.50 2.38 9.54
CA ALA A 190 11.91 2.27 10.94
C ALA A 190 12.22 0.83 11.37
N SER A 191 11.39 -0.11 10.91
CA SER A 191 11.58 -1.56 11.09
C SER A 191 12.68 -2.14 10.20
N GLY A 192 12.98 -1.46 9.08
CA GLY A 192 14.01 -1.86 8.12
C GLY A 192 13.58 -2.96 7.16
N ILE A 193 12.29 -3.27 7.07
CA ILE A 193 11.76 -4.33 6.19
C ILE A 193 11.91 -3.99 4.70
N ASN A 194 12.11 -2.72 4.36
CA ASN A 194 12.27 -2.24 3.00
C ASN A 194 13.71 -2.32 2.46
N MET A 195 14.69 -2.57 3.34
CA MET A 195 16.11 -2.67 2.99
C MET A 195 16.79 -3.88 3.67
N PRO A 196 16.25 -5.10 3.51
CA PRO A 196 16.75 -6.28 4.24
C PRO A 196 18.21 -6.61 3.93
N ALA A 197 18.67 -6.33 2.70
CA ALA A 197 20.05 -6.57 2.28
C ALA A 197 21.04 -5.45 2.67
N ALA A 198 20.56 -4.35 3.27
CA ALA A 198 21.33 -3.13 3.47
C ALA A 198 21.12 -2.50 4.86
N ILE A 199 21.15 -3.32 5.92
CA ILE A 199 20.87 -2.92 7.32
C ILE A 199 21.70 -1.71 7.78
N ASN A 200 23.00 -1.67 7.46
CA ASN A 200 23.87 -0.54 7.83
C ASN A 200 23.44 0.77 7.15
N LEU A 201 23.01 0.70 5.89
CA LEU A 201 22.50 1.86 5.16
C LEU A 201 21.13 2.27 5.73
N GLN A 202 20.27 1.30 6.00
CA GLN A 202 18.97 1.52 6.62
C GLN A 202 19.07 2.26 7.96
N SER A 203 20.04 1.90 8.81
CA SER A 203 20.25 2.59 10.09
C SER A 203 20.62 4.07 9.89
N LYS A 204 21.46 4.38 8.90
CA LYS A 204 21.83 5.77 8.54
C LYS A 204 20.64 6.55 7.98
N VAL A 205 19.88 5.92 7.08
CA VAL A 205 18.66 6.49 6.50
C VAL A 205 17.65 6.79 7.60
N LYS A 206 17.34 5.82 8.47
CA LYS A 206 16.43 5.97 9.60
C LYS A 206 16.83 7.14 10.50
N THR A 207 18.11 7.24 10.86
CA THR A 207 18.65 8.34 11.68
C THR A 207 18.45 9.70 10.99
N HIS A 208 18.77 9.78 9.70
CA HIS A 208 18.61 11.01 8.93
C HIS A 208 17.15 11.45 8.81
N LEU A 209 16.23 10.50 8.54
CA LEU A 209 14.79 10.77 8.55
C LEU A 209 14.30 11.20 9.93
N ALA A 210 14.80 10.59 11.01
CA ALA A 210 14.44 10.96 12.38
C ALA A 210 14.83 12.39 12.69
N ASP A 211 16.00 12.84 12.24
CA ASP A 211 16.46 14.22 12.40
C ASP A 211 15.55 15.21 11.66
N MET A 212 15.18 14.92 10.41
CA MET A 212 14.24 15.76 9.66
C MET A 212 12.85 15.80 10.29
N ALA A 213 12.31 14.63 10.67
CA ALA A 213 11.01 14.53 11.35
C ALA A 213 11.01 15.29 12.68
N ARG A 214 12.09 15.22 13.46
CA ARG A 214 12.26 15.98 14.70
C ARG A 214 12.24 17.49 14.47
N VAL A 215 12.89 17.97 13.41
CA VAL A 215 12.92 19.41 13.08
C VAL A 215 11.55 19.90 12.62
N ILE A 216 10.84 19.12 11.82
CA ILE A 216 9.56 19.54 11.20
C ILE A 216 8.38 19.35 12.15
N PHE A 217 8.28 18.21 12.82
CA PHE A 217 7.14 17.85 13.66
C PHE A 217 7.40 17.96 15.17
N GLY A 218 8.66 18.03 15.60
CA GLY A 218 9.04 17.96 17.00
C GLY A 218 9.22 16.52 17.52
N MET A 219 9.73 16.42 18.75
CA MET A 219 10.13 15.14 19.36
C MET A 219 8.98 14.21 19.74
N LYS A 220 7.80 14.75 20.03
CA LYS A 220 6.65 13.96 20.50
C LYS A 220 5.75 13.45 19.38
N HIS A 221 6.03 13.83 18.13
CA HIS A 221 5.22 13.44 16.99
C HIS A 221 5.39 11.94 16.67
N PRO A 222 4.32 11.20 16.31
CA PRO A 222 4.41 9.77 16.05
C PRO A 222 5.43 9.39 14.98
N ALA A 223 5.59 10.20 13.92
CA ALA A 223 6.63 9.96 12.91
C ALA A 223 8.05 10.00 13.51
N THR A 224 8.34 10.97 14.37
CA THR A 224 9.64 11.09 15.05
C THR A 224 9.83 9.95 16.04
N LEU A 225 8.80 9.64 16.84
CA LEU A 225 8.83 8.52 17.77
C LEU A 225 9.11 7.22 17.04
N LEU A 226 8.37 6.92 15.97
CA LEU A 226 8.53 5.73 15.14
C LEU A 226 9.97 5.57 14.61
N LEU A 227 10.55 6.63 14.07
CA LEU A 227 11.90 6.62 13.51
C LEU A 227 13.01 6.58 14.58
N THR A 228 12.71 6.98 15.82
CA THR A 228 13.66 6.93 16.95
C THR A 228 13.50 5.68 17.81
N THR A 229 12.37 4.97 17.70
CA THR A 229 12.12 3.70 18.39
C THR A 229 13.15 2.66 17.97
N ASP A 230 13.74 1.99 18.94
CA ASP A 230 14.58 0.83 18.68
C ASP A 230 13.70 -0.41 18.46
N PHE A 231 13.85 -1.02 17.29
CA PHE A 231 13.16 -2.26 16.94
C PHE A 231 14.12 -3.42 17.26
N GLU A 232 14.11 -3.82 18.53
CA GLU A 232 14.92 -4.93 19.04
C GLU A 232 14.78 -6.15 18.12
N SER A 233 15.88 -6.79 17.75
CA SER A 233 15.87 -7.85 16.74
C SER A 233 14.95 -9.02 17.09
N SER A 234 14.80 -9.33 18.38
CA SER A 234 13.92 -10.40 18.89
C SER A 234 12.43 -10.06 18.80
N SER A 235 12.05 -8.79 18.91
CA SER A 235 10.64 -8.35 18.93
C SER A 235 10.24 -7.55 17.68
N ARG A 236 11.17 -7.23 16.78
CA ARG A 236 10.96 -6.39 15.58
C ARG A 236 9.73 -6.78 14.78
N ASN A 237 9.58 -8.06 14.45
CA ASN A 237 8.44 -8.53 13.66
C ASN A 237 7.13 -8.33 14.42
N HIS A 238 7.11 -8.64 15.72
CA HIS A 238 5.94 -8.45 16.56
C HIS A 238 5.55 -6.97 16.70
N THR A 239 6.50 -6.09 17.01
CA THR A 239 6.26 -4.65 17.11
C THR A 239 5.81 -4.05 15.78
N THR A 240 6.41 -4.48 14.67
CA THR A 240 5.99 -4.06 13.32
C THR A 240 4.57 -4.51 13.02
N GLN A 241 4.21 -5.74 13.37
CA GLN A 241 2.86 -6.28 13.20
C GLN A 241 1.82 -5.48 14.00
N LEU A 242 2.11 -5.17 15.27
CA LEU A 242 1.22 -4.36 16.12
C LEU A 242 0.98 -2.97 15.52
N LEU A 243 2.04 -2.31 15.04
CA LEU A 243 1.94 -0.99 14.44
C LEU A 243 1.19 -1.02 13.10
N MET A 244 1.44 -2.01 12.23
CA MET A 244 0.67 -2.21 11.00
C MET A 244 -0.81 -2.43 11.31
N ALA A 245 -1.13 -3.30 12.28
CA ALA A 245 -2.51 -3.58 12.67
C ALA A 245 -3.20 -2.33 13.24
N CYS A 246 -2.50 -1.52 14.04
CA CYS A 246 -3.02 -0.25 14.55
C CYS A 246 -3.35 0.72 13.41
N ILE A 247 -2.44 0.92 12.46
CA ILE A 247 -2.65 1.80 11.30
C ILE A 247 -3.85 1.30 10.47
N ILE A 248 -3.87 0.01 10.12
CA ILE A 248 -4.95 -0.60 9.31
C ILE A 248 -6.30 -0.51 10.03
N ASN A 249 -6.34 -0.77 11.34
CA ASN A 249 -7.58 -0.66 12.12
C ASN A 249 -8.09 0.79 12.15
N THR A 250 -7.20 1.77 12.36
CA THR A 250 -7.58 3.18 12.33
C THR A 250 -8.12 3.61 10.96
N LEU A 251 -7.53 3.11 9.87
CA LEU A 251 -8.04 3.33 8.51
C LEU A 251 -9.40 2.66 8.30
N SER A 252 -9.56 1.42 8.76
CA SER A 252 -10.83 0.68 8.70
C SER A 252 -11.95 1.43 9.43
N MET A 253 -11.68 1.97 10.61
CA MET A 253 -12.64 2.79 11.36
C MET A 253 -12.97 4.12 10.66
N THR A 254 -12.05 4.65 9.86
CA THR A 254 -12.21 5.95 9.18
C THR A 254 -12.93 5.81 7.83
N PHE A 255 -12.60 4.78 7.06
CA PHE A 255 -13.05 4.63 5.67
C PHE A 255 -13.93 3.41 5.41
N GLY A 256 -13.93 2.44 6.33
CA GLY A 256 -14.50 1.11 6.13
C GLY A 256 -13.42 0.05 5.89
N SER A 257 -13.73 -1.19 6.28
CA SER A 257 -12.84 -2.33 6.12
C SER A 257 -12.61 -2.74 4.67
N ASP A 258 -13.56 -2.42 3.78
CA ASP A 258 -13.52 -2.69 2.35
C ASP A 258 -12.99 -1.50 1.54
N ALA A 259 -12.70 -0.35 2.15
CA ALA A 259 -12.17 0.79 1.42
C ALA A 259 -10.82 0.48 0.75
N TYR A 260 -10.56 1.08 -0.42
CA TYR A 260 -9.29 0.96 -1.13
C TYR A 260 -8.08 1.18 -0.21
N GLN A 261 -8.14 2.24 0.59
CA GLN A 261 -7.13 2.64 1.59
C GLN A 261 -6.84 1.50 2.57
N THR A 262 -7.87 0.88 3.12
CA THR A 262 -7.70 -0.22 4.07
C THR A 262 -7.13 -1.45 3.38
N LEU A 263 -7.65 -1.79 2.20
CA LEU A 263 -7.25 -3.00 1.45
C LEU A 263 -5.82 -2.91 0.90
N VAL A 264 -5.35 -1.75 0.44
CA VAL A 264 -3.96 -1.58 -0.04
C VAL A 264 -2.94 -1.74 1.09
N HIS A 265 -3.27 -1.31 2.32
CA HIS A 265 -2.42 -1.55 3.47
C HIS A 265 -2.48 -3.00 3.96
N GLN A 266 -3.62 -3.69 3.83
CA GLN A 266 -3.71 -5.14 4.05
C GLN A 266 -2.90 -5.93 3.02
N LEU A 267 -2.85 -5.49 1.77
CA LEU A 267 -1.92 -6.03 0.77
C LEU A 267 -0.48 -5.88 1.27
N GLY A 268 -0.06 -4.69 1.72
CA GLY A 268 1.26 -4.48 2.32
C GLY A 268 1.53 -5.38 3.54
N GLN A 269 0.52 -5.59 4.39
CA GLN A 269 0.59 -6.49 5.55
C GLN A 269 0.80 -7.95 5.12
N SER A 270 0.13 -8.41 4.07
CA SER A 270 0.34 -9.76 3.51
C SER A 270 1.78 -9.96 3.04
N GLN A 271 2.36 -8.95 2.38
CA GLN A 271 3.75 -8.98 1.93
C GLN A 271 4.72 -9.05 3.13
N PHE A 272 4.42 -8.33 4.21
CA PHE A 272 5.16 -8.43 5.46
C PHE A 272 5.08 -9.83 6.06
N TYR A 273 3.88 -10.41 6.19
CA TYR A 273 3.71 -11.75 6.73
C TYR A 273 4.49 -12.79 5.93
N MET A 274 4.51 -12.69 4.60
CA MET A 274 5.29 -13.58 3.76
C MET A 274 6.79 -13.50 4.09
N ARG A 275 7.34 -12.28 4.23
CA ARG A 275 8.76 -12.07 4.60
C ARG A 275 9.08 -12.51 6.03
N ALA A 276 8.11 -12.42 6.93
CA ALA A 276 8.25 -12.86 8.32
C ALA A 276 8.12 -14.39 8.50
N GLY A 277 7.91 -15.16 7.41
CA GLY A 277 7.76 -16.61 7.45
C GLY A 277 6.35 -17.10 7.76
N HIS A 278 5.35 -16.21 7.78
CA HIS A 278 3.95 -16.53 8.05
C HIS A 278 3.17 -16.69 6.73
N ALA A 279 3.59 -17.63 5.89
CA ALA A 279 3.07 -17.79 4.52
C ALA A 279 1.55 -18.06 4.45
N THR A 280 1.00 -18.86 5.38
CA THR A 280 -0.44 -19.15 5.44
C THR A 280 -1.25 -17.90 5.72
N VAL A 281 -0.86 -17.14 6.75
CA VAL A 281 -1.51 -15.87 7.12
C VAL A 281 -1.38 -14.83 6.01
N ALA A 282 -0.22 -14.79 5.33
CA ALA A 282 -0.01 -13.93 4.17
C ALA A 282 -1.00 -14.25 3.05
N GLN A 283 -1.13 -15.53 2.67
CA GLN A 283 -2.03 -16.00 1.62
C GLN A 283 -3.51 -15.77 1.96
N GLU A 284 -3.90 -15.96 3.22
CA GLU A 284 -5.25 -15.65 3.69
C GLU A 284 -5.54 -14.15 3.59
N THR A 285 -4.60 -13.31 4.05
CA THR A 285 -4.73 -11.85 4.01
C THR A 285 -4.89 -11.35 2.58
N ILE A 286 -4.04 -11.80 1.64
CA ILE A 286 -4.15 -11.39 0.23
C ILE A 286 -5.40 -11.98 -0.45
N SER A 287 -5.88 -13.16 -0.05
CA SER A 287 -7.13 -13.72 -0.57
C SER A 287 -8.35 -12.87 -0.15
N ASN A 288 -8.33 -12.33 1.07
CA ASN A 288 -9.36 -11.39 1.54
C ASN A 288 -9.32 -10.07 0.77
N VAL A 289 -8.12 -9.53 0.52
CA VAL A 289 -7.95 -8.33 -0.33
C VAL A 289 -8.44 -8.60 -1.75
N LEU A 290 -8.06 -9.72 -2.35
CA LEU A 290 -8.50 -10.14 -3.69
C LEU A 290 -10.02 -10.19 -3.77
N ARG A 291 -10.67 -10.90 -2.84
CA ARG A 291 -12.14 -10.97 -2.77
C ARG A 291 -12.77 -9.58 -2.65
N GLY A 292 -12.26 -8.75 -1.73
CA GLY A 292 -12.77 -7.39 -1.55
C GLY A 292 -12.65 -6.54 -2.82
N TRP A 293 -11.55 -6.65 -3.55
CA TRP A 293 -11.37 -5.96 -4.83
C TRP A 293 -12.19 -6.54 -5.98
N MET A 294 -12.39 -7.87 -6.03
CA MET A 294 -13.30 -8.49 -7.00
C MET A 294 -14.75 -8.05 -6.77
N GLU A 295 -15.22 -8.06 -5.53
CA GLU A 295 -16.58 -7.62 -5.18
C GLU A 295 -16.83 -6.15 -5.51
N GLN A 296 -15.80 -5.30 -5.39
CA GLN A 296 -15.93 -3.86 -5.61
C GLN A 296 -15.69 -3.41 -7.05
N TYR A 297 -14.71 -4.02 -7.72
CA TYR A 297 -14.21 -3.54 -9.02
C TYR A 297 -14.43 -4.54 -10.15
N GLY A 298 -14.76 -5.79 -9.82
CA GLY A 298 -14.89 -6.90 -10.76
C GLY A 298 -13.59 -7.69 -10.94
N ASP A 299 -13.73 -8.88 -11.50
CA ASP A 299 -12.65 -9.85 -11.67
C ASP A 299 -11.55 -9.35 -12.62
N ASP A 300 -11.94 -8.57 -13.62
CA ASP A 300 -11.06 -8.01 -14.65
C ASP A 300 -10.50 -6.62 -14.30
N ALA A 301 -10.75 -6.13 -13.08
CA ALA A 301 -10.14 -4.88 -12.64
C ALA A 301 -8.63 -5.03 -12.42
N ALA A 302 -7.86 -3.97 -12.71
CA ALA A 302 -6.41 -3.95 -12.50
C ALA A 302 -6.01 -4.32 -11.06
N LEU A 303 -6.77 -3.84 -10.06
CA LEU A 303 -6.53 -4.16 -8.65
C LEU A 303 -6.76 -5.65 -8.34
N SER A 304 -7.84 -6.24 -8.83
CA SER A 304 -8.13 -7.67 -8.67
C SER A 304 -7.03 -8.52 -9.31
N ARG A 305 -6.59 -8.17 -10.53
CA ARG A 305 -5.48 -8.85 -11.21
C ARG A 305 -4.14 -8.66 -10.49
N LEU A 306 -3.92 -7.52 -9.85
CA LEU A 306 -2.75 -7.27 -9.01
C LEU A 306 -2.73 -8.15 -7.76
N ALA A 307 -3.85 -8.25 -7.04
CA ALA A 307 -3.95 -9.14 -5.88
C ALA A 307 -3.84 -10.62 -6.27
N MET A 308 -4.37 -10.99 -7.44
CA MET A 308 -4.21 -12.33 -8.00
C MET A 308 -2.74 -12.63 -8.31
N LEU A 309 -2.03 -11.71 -8.99
CA LEU A 309 -0.59 -11.82 -9.22
C LEU A 309 0.17 -12.05 -7.91
N GLU A 310 -0.16 -11.29 -6.87
CA GLU A 310 0.47 -11.44 -5.55
C GLU A 310 0.21 -12.78 -4.89
N LEU A 311 -1.04 -13.23 -4.87
CA LEU A 311 -1.40 -14.53 -4.34
C LEU A 311 -0.69 -15.65 -5.10
N SER A 312 -0.68 -15.60 -6.43
CA SER A 312 0.00 -16.60 -7.26
C SER A 312 1.51 -16.59 -7.05
N MET A 313 2.15 -15.41 -6.91
CA MET A 313 3.56 -15.32 -6.54
C MET A 313 3.82 -15.91 -5.15
N MET A 314 2.97 -15.67 -4.15
CA MET A 314 3.14 -16.25 -2.81
C MET A 314 2.99 -17.78 -2.82
N ARG A 315 2.04 -18.31 -3.59
CA ARG A 315 1.85 -19.75 -3.78
C ARG A 315 3.02 -20.38 -4.51
N LEU A 316 3.54 -19.73 -5.55
CA LEU A 316 4.74 -20.16 -6.26
C LEU A 316 5.94 -20.25 -5.31
N HIS A 317 6.15 -19.25 -4.45
CA HIS A 317 7.23 -19.28 -3.45
C HIS A 317 7.08 -20.42 -2.44
N ALA A 318 5.85 -20.71 -2.02
CA ALA A 318 5.53 -21.77 -1.07
C ALA A 318 5.47 -23.17 -1.71
N CYS A 319 5.50 -23.26 -3.05
CA CYS A 319 5.44 -24.55 -3.75
C CYS A 319 6.80 -25.27 -3.70
N HIS A 320 6.75 -26.57 -3.42
CA HIS A 320 7.92 -27.46 -3.39
C HIS A 320 7.92 -28.51 -4.51
N ASP A 321 6.74 -28.87 -5.04
CA ASP A 321 6.61 -30.03 -5.93
C ASP A 321 6.41 -29.62 -7.41
N ASP A 322 5.25 -29.04 -7.73
CA ASP A 322 4.87 -28.66 -9.10
C ASP A 322 4.62 -27.15 -9.21
N PRO A 323 5.61 -26.36 -9.66
CA PRO A 323 5.46 -24.91 -9.79
C PRO A 323 4.64 -24.50 -11.03
N ILE A 324 4.47 -25.40 -12.01
CA ILE A 324 3.91 -25.08 -13.33
C ILE A 324 2.54 -24.40 -13.25
N PRO A 325 1.57 -24.85 -12.42
CA PRO A 325 0.28 -24.20 -12.33
C PRO A 325 0.39 -22.76 -11.83
N PHE A 326 1.28 -22.50 -10.86
CA PHE A 326 1.45 -21.17 -10.29
C PHE A 326 2.27 -20.25 -11.19
N GLU A 327 3.24 -20.77 -11.94
CA GLU A 327 3.94 -20.02 -13.00
C GLU A 327 2.97 -19.58 -14.10
N ALA A 328 2.05 -20.47 -14.50
CA ALA A 328 1.00 -20.15 -15.46
C ALA A 328 0.04 -19.07 -14.91
N GLU A 329 -0.35 -19.14 -13.63
CA GLU A 329 -1.18 -18.11 -13.00
C GLU A 329 -0.47 -16.75 -12.92
N VAL A 330 0.82 -16.72 -12.57
CA VAL A 330 1.64 -15.50 -12.55
C VAL A 330 1.71 -14.89 -13.94
N THR A 331 2.02 -15.70 -14.96
CA THR A 331 2.13 -15.27 -16.35
C THR A 331 0.80 -14.72 -16.87
N ASN A 332 -0.29 -15.42 -16.59
CA ASN A 332 -1.65 -14.99 -16.96
C ASN A 332 -2.01 -13.66 -16.29
N SER A 333 -1.71 -13.51 -15.00
CA SER A 333 -1.99 -12.27 -14.25
C SER A 333 -1.19 -11.08 -14.80
N LEU A 334 0.10 -11.27 -15.11
CA LEU A 334 0.92 -10.24 -15.75
C LEU A 334 0.35 -9.83 -17.11
N GLN A 335 -0.04 -10.79 -17.95
CA GLN A 335 -0.63 -10.50 -19.26
C GLN A 335 -1.94 -9.73 -19.13
N TRP A 336 -2.80 -10.10 -18.18
CA TRP A 336 -4.03 -9.37 -17.90
C TRP A 336 -3.77 -7.92 -17.48
N ILE A 337 -2.82 -7.69 -16.59
CA ILE A 337 -2.43 -6.35 -16.16
C ILE A 337 -1.96 -5.52 -17.37
N GLU A 338 -1.21 -6.10 -18.30
CA GLU A 338 -0.77 -5.42 -19.53
C GLU A 338 -1.92 -5.09 -20.49
N VAL A 339 -2.87 -6.01 -20.64
CA VAL A 339 -4.06 -5.82 -21.49
C VAL A 339 -4.94 -4.71 -20.92
N ILE A 340 -5.21 -4.73 -19.62
CA ILE A 340 -5.97 -3.68 -18.93
C ILE A 340 -5.21 -2.35 -18.99
N SER A 341 -3.88 -2.43 -18.88
CA SER A 341 -3.00 -1.29 -19.08
C SER A 341 -2.84 -0.90 -20.55
N GLY A 342 -3.58 -1.46 -21.51
CA GLY A 342 -3.56 -1.03 -22.92
C GLY A 342 -2.19 -1.14 -23.62
N ILE A 343 -1.32 -2.01 -23.11
CA ILE A 343 0.07 -2.21 -23.58
C ILE A 343 0.16 -3.43 -24.48
N SER A 344 -0.65 -4.45 -24.21
CA SER A 344 -0.77 -5.61 -25.09
C SER A 344 -2.13 -5.61 -25.77
N GLY A 345 -2.15 -5.66 -27.10
CA GLY A 345 -3.38 -5.86 -27.88
C GLY A 345 -3.82 -7.32 -27.97
N SER A 346 -2.91 -8.26 -27.65
CA SER A 346 -3.19 -9.70 -27.65
C SER A 346 -3.92 -10.10 -26.37
N GLN A 347 -5.14 -10.58 -26.55
CA GLN A 347 -5.99 -11.10 -25.47
C GLN A 347 -5.33 -12.30 -24.77
N PRO A 348 -5.52 -12.45 -23.46
CA PRO A 348 -5.25 -13.70 -22.77
C PRO A 348 -6.20 -14.76 -23.31
N THR A 349 -5.78 -16.02 -23.34
CA THR A 349 -6.51 -17.13 -23.94
C THR A 349 -7.95 -17.21 -23.38
N GLY A 350 -8.97 -16.84 -24.15
CA GLY A 350 -10.38 -17.16 -23.85
C GLY A 350 -11.46 -16.09 -23.94
N ILE A 351 -11.19 -14.79 -24.21
CA ILE A 351 -12.25 -13.77 -24.32
C ILE A 351 -12.05 -12.89 -25.55
N LEU A 352 -13.05 -12.86 -26.44
CA LEU A 352 -13.07 -12.09 -27.71
C LEU A 352 -13.53 -10.63 -27.49
N PHE A 353 -12.63 -9.68 -27.70
CA PHE A 353 -12.95 -8.25 -27.92
C PHE A 353 -12.40 -7.75 -29.28
N PRO A 354 -12.98 -6.69 -29.89
CA PRO A 354 -12.56 -6.23 -31.21
C PRO A 354 -11.19 -5.55 -31.18
N GLU A 355 -10.33 -5.90 -32.13
CA GLU A 355 -9.00 -5.32 -32.33
C GLU A 355 -9.08 -3.81 -32.63
N SER A 356 -8.45 -3.01 -31.78
CA SER A 356 -7.94 -1.70 -32.18
C SER A 356 -6.50 -1.61 -31.67
N SER A 357 -5.54 -1.57 -32.59
CA SER A 357 -4.11 -1.56 -32.29
C SER A 357 -3.65 -0.12 -32.02
N PRO A 358 -3.12 0.19 -30.82
CA PRO A 358 -2.15 1.27 -30.68
C PRO A 358 -0.75 0.72 -30.98
N ALA A 359 0.20 1.63 -31.26
CA ALA A 359 1.61 1.31 -31.51
C ALA A 359 2.15 0.32 -30.47
N SER A 360 2.86 -0.71 -30.92
CA SER A 360 3.51 -1.67 -30.01
C SER A 360 4.41 -0.91 -29.04
N PRO A 361 4.21 -1.04 -27.72
CA PRO A 361 5.09 -0.40 -26.75
C PRO A 361 6.51 -0.94 -26.95
N ASP A 362 7.51 -0.08 -26.74
CA ASP A 362 8.92 -0.47 -26.78
C ASP A 362 9.12 -1.69 -25.85
N LEU A 363 9.71 -2.76 -26.39
CA LEU A 363 9.95 -4.02 -25.69
C LEU A 363 10.68 -3.76 -24.37
N ARG A 364 11.64 -2.83 -24.38
CA ARG A 364 12.40 -2.41 -23.21
C ARG A 364 11.49 -1.86 -22.11
N THR A 365 10.51 -1.03 -22.45
CA THR A 365 9.58 -0.42 -21.49
C THR A 365 8.60 -1.44 -20.91
N LYS A 366 8.12 -2.38 -21.74
CA LYS A 366 7.30 -3.50 -21.27
C LYS A 366 8.07 -4.37 -20.29
N THR A 367 9.32 -4.67 -20.61
CA THR A 367 10.22 -5.45 -19.77
C THR A 367 10.51 -4.75 -18.43
N LEU A 368 10.81 -3.45 -18.46
CA LEU A 368 11.04 -2.67 -17.24
C LEU A 368 9.82 -2.68 -16.31
N ALA A 369 8.61 -2.50 -16.85
CA ALA A 369 7.41 -2.53 -16.03
C ALA A 369 7.11 -3.92 -15.45
N ARG A 370 7.37 -5.00 -16.20
CA ARG A 370 7.31 -6.37 -15.66
C ARG A 370 8.32 -6.58 -14.53
N TRP A 371 9.53 -6.07 -14.69
CA TRP A 371 10.55 -6.12 -13.64
C TRP A 371 10.03 -5.46 -12.36
N PHE A 372 9.41 -4.27 -12.47
CA PHE A 372 8.77 -3.59 -11.35
C PHE A 372 7.60 -4.41 -10.75
N LEU A 373 6.71 -4.99 -11.56
CA LEU A 373 5.60 -5.84 -11.09
C LEU A 373 6.11 -7.06 -10.29
N LEU A 374 7.07 -7.80 -10.85
CA LEU A 374 7.65 -8.98 -10.21
C LEU A 374 8.39 -8.64 -8.92
N ARG A 375 8.94 -7.41 -8.83
CA ARG A 375 9.56 -6.88 -7.60
C ARG A 375 8.56 -6.28 -6.63
N LYS A 376 7.25 -6.26 -6.94
CA LYS A 376 6.19 -5.66 -6.11
C LYS A 376 6.34 -4.14 -5.98
N ARG A 377 6.70 -3.48 -7.09
CA ARG A 377 6.87 -2.02 -7.24
C ARG A 377 5.77 -1.47 -8.15
N TYR A 378 4.54 -1.57 -7.67
CA TYR A 378 3.34 -1.41 -8.50
C TYR A 378 3.13 0.00 -8.99
N THR A 379 3.52 0.98 -8.17
CA THR A 379 3.43 2.39 -8.51
C THR A 379 4.36 2.71 -9.68
N LEU A 380 5.61 2.22 -9.61
CA LEU A 380 6.59 2.40 -10.68
C LEU A 380 6.21 1.64 -11.95
N ALA A 381 5.70 0.41 -11.84
CA ALA A 381 5.20 -0.34 -12.98
C ALA A 381 4.09 0.42 -13.73
N LEU A 382 3.11 0.95 -12.99
CA LEU A 382 2.03 1.75 -13.55
C LEU A 382 2.53 3.06 -14.16
N HIS A 383 3.51 3.72 -13.53
CA HIS A 383 4.14 4.92 -14.06
C HIS A 383 4.79 4.64 -15.43
N VAL A 384 5.61 3.58 -15.52
CA VAL A 384 6.24 3.14 -16.78
C VAL A 384 5.19 2.82 -17.85
N TYR A 385 4.10 2.14 -17.45
CA TYR A 385 2.99 1.87 -18.35
C TYR A 385 2.29 3.15 -18.86
N ASN A 386 2.12 4.17 -18.01
CA ASN A 386 1.53 5.44 -18.43
C ASN A 386 2.44 6.23 -19.39
N LEU A 387 3.77 6.18 -19.20
CA LEU A 387 4.73 6.80 -20.12
C LEU A 387 4.58 6.25 -21.55
N THR A 388 4.40 4.93 -21.71
CA THR A 388 4.23 4.32 -23.05
C THR A 388 3.00 4.81 -23.81
N LYS A 389 1.97 5.26 -23.10
CA LYS A 389 0.72 5.76 -23.72
C LYS A 389 0.81 7.22 -24.18
N GLY A 390 1.94 7.90 -23.93
CA GLY A 390 2.04 9.35 -24.13
C GLY A 390 1.06 10.14 -23.26
N LEU A 391 0.55 9.54 -22.19
CA LEU A 391 -0.30 10.24 -21.23
C LEU A 391 0.61 11.05 -20.30
N PRO A 392 0.47 12.38 -20.22
CA PRO A 392 1.21 13.14 -19.24
C PRO A 392 0.85 12.66 -17.84
N ASP A 393 1.85 12.64 -16.95
CA ASP A 393 1.68 12.47 -15.51
C ASP A 393 0.84 13.66 -15.02
N GLN A 394 -0.49 13.50 -15.02
CA GLN A 394 -1.39 14.60 -14.72
C GLN A 394 -1.48 14.78 -13.21
N ARG A 395 -0.90 15.90 -12.77
CA ARG A 395 -1.05 16.55 -11.46
C ARG A 395 -0.18 15.99 -10.33
N THR A 396 1.13 16.03 -10.52
CA THR A 396 2.00 16.41 -9.42
C THR A 396 1.74 17.88 -9.06
N ALA A 397 1.66 18.19 -7.77
CA ALA A 397 1.40 19.56 -7.31
C ALA A 397 2.51 20.52 -7.83
N PRO A 398 2.27 21.85 -7.95
CA PRO A 398 3.15 22.78 -8.67
C PRO A 398 4.54 23.03 -8.05
N HIS A 399 4.98 22.18 -7.11
CA HIS A 399 6.24 22.33 -6.38
C HIS A 399 7.20 21.16 -6.52
N GLU A 400 6.90 20.17 -7.36
CA GLU A 400 7.82 19.04 -7.55
C GLU A 400 9.00 19.38 -8.47
N PHE A 401 10.15 18.82 -8.10
CA PHE A 401 11.47 18.96 -8.71
C PHE A 401 11.42 18.96 -10.26
N HIS A 402 12.29 19.77 -10.87
CA HIS A 402 12.31 20.21 -12.27
C HIS A 402 12.43 19.13 -13.38
N GLU A 403 12.22 17.84 -13.09
CA GLU A 403 12.20 16.77 -14.10
C GLU A 403 10.78 16.34 -14.49
N PRO A 404 10.52 16.07 -15.79
CA PRO A 404 9.25 15.52 -16.23
C PRO A 404 9.03 14.12 -15.60
N GLY A 405 8.00 14.00 -14.76
CA GLY A 405 7.61 12.73 -14.10
C GLY A 405 7.98 12.60 -12.61
N GLY A 406 8.55 13.64 -11.99
CA GLY A 406 8.85 13.66 -10.55
C GLY A 406 9.79 12.54 -10.12
N LEU A 407 9.71 12.13 -8.84
CA LEU A 407 10.56 11.07 -8.28
C LEU A 407 10.36 9.72 -9.00
N ALA A 408 9.14 9.40 -9.44
CA ALA A 408 8.82 8.15 -10.11
C ALA A 408 9.51 8.06 -11.49
N GLY A 409 9.46 9.14 -12.29
CA GLY A 409 10.12 9.20 -13.59
C GLY A 409 11.63 9.12 -13.49
N LEU A 410 12.20 9.84 -12.52
CA LEU A 410 13.62 9.79 -12.24
C LEU A 410 14.07 8.37 -11.84
N MET A 411 13.33 7.71 -10.96
CA MET A 411 13.64 6.34 -10.55
C MET A 411 13.50 5.35 -11.71
N ALA A 412 12.45 5.47 -12.52
CA ALA A 412 12.26 4.63 -13.69
C ALA A 412 13.44 4.76 -14.67
N ASN A 413 13.91 5.98 -14.92
CA ASN A 413 15.07 6.24 -15.78
C ASN A 413 16.36 5.64 -15.19
N ILE A 414 16.64 5.86 -13.91
CA ILE A 414 17.85 5.30 -13.26
C ILE A 414 17.85 3.78 -13.32
N VAL A 415 16.71 3.14 -13.04
CA VAL A 415 16.58 1.67 -13.10
C VAL A 415 16.73 1.18 -14.53
N GLN A 416 16.12 1.87 -15.50
CA GLN A 416 16.25 1.54 -16.92
C GLN A 416 17.71 1.58 -17.36
N ASP A 417 18.44 2.65 -17.02
CA ASP A 417 19.85 2.82 -17.39
C ASP A 417 20.73 1.79 -16.67
N ALA A 418 20.46 1.51 -15.39
CA ALA A 418 21.20 0.52 -14.60
C ALA A 418 21.05 -0.91 -15.13
N LEU A 419 19.88 -1.21 -15.71
CA LEU A 419 19.50 -2.52 -16.22
C LEU A 419 19.63 -2.64 -17.75
N GLY A 420 20.05 -1.59 -18.47
CA GLY A 420 20.02 -1.52 -19.94
C GLY A 420 20.47 -2.80 -20.64
N ASP A 421 21.66 -3.31 -20.30
CA ASP A 421 22.19 -4.54 -20.89
C ASP A 421 21.27 -5.76 -20.67
N ALA A 422 20.67 -5.89 -19.49
CA ALA A 422 19.78 -7.00 -19.13
C ALA A 422 18.38 -6.84 -19.73
N LEU A 423 17.90 -5.61 -19.92
CA LEU A 423 16.63 -5.32 -20.59
C LEU A 423 16.71 -5.61 -22.09
N ASP A 424 17.89 -5.43 -22.69
CA ASP A 424 18.14 -5.67 -24.13
C ASP A 424 18.39 -7.13 -24.48
N LEU A 425 18.94 -7.92 -23.54
CA LEU A 425 19.20 -9.35 -23.68
C LEU A 425 17.94 -10.23 -23.53
N ALA A 426 16.81 -9.65 -23.13
CA ALA A 426 15.56 -10.37 -23.04
C ALA A 426 14.94 -10.55 -24.43
N GLU A 427 15.49 -11.50 -25.20
CA GLU A 427 15.00 -11.85 -26.54
C GLU A 427 13.60 -12.49 -26.50
N ASP A 428 13.19 -13.07 -25.36
CA ASP A 428 11.84 -13.60 -25.17
C ASP A 428 11.19 -13.16 -23.85
N ILE A 429 9.91 -12.80 -23.95
CA ILE A 429 9.06 -12.23 -22.91
C ILE A 429 8.84 -13.23 -21.74
N ASN A 430 9.02 -14.53 -22.02
CA ASN A 430 8.93 -15.63 -21.05
C ASN A 430 10.27 -15.93 -20.36
N ASP A 431 11.41 -15.62 -21.00
CA ASP A 431 12.74 -15.91 -20.45
C ASP A 431 13.07 -15.04 -19.23
N ILE A 432 12.46 -13.87 -19.09
CA ILE A 432 12.56 -13.09 -17.84
C ILE A 432 11.74 -13.74 -16.73
N GLY A 433 10.55 -14.27 -17.04
CA GLY A 433 9.76 -15.04 -16.07
C GLY A 433 10.60 -16.17 -15.49
N THR A 434 11.31 -16.90 -16.35
CA THR A 434 12.17 -18.04 -16.02
C THR A 434 13.54 -17.64 -15.43
N ALA A 435 14.20 -16.61 -15.93
CA ALA A 435 15.49 -16.13 -15.41
C ALA A 435 15.32 -15.35 -14.10
N VAL A 436 14.22 -14.61 -13.93
CA VAL A 436 13.86 -13.96 -12.66
C VAL A 436 13.42 -15.03 -11.65
N THR A 437 12.60 -16.02 -12.01
CA THR A 437 12.32 -17.14 -11.07
C THR A 437 13.57 -17.98 -10.76
N GLN A 438 14.47 -18.23 -11.71
CA GLN A 438 15.71 -18.97 -11.46
C GLN A 438 16.73 -18.19 -10.63
N HIS A 439 16.88 -16.88 -10.83
CA HIS A 439 17.73 -16.04 -9.98
C HIS A 439 17.12 -15.87 -8.57
N TRP A 440 15.78 -15.86 -8.45
CA TRP A 440 15.06 -15.83 -7.17
C TRP A 440 15.07 -17.17 -6.41
N LEU A 441 15.03 -18.31 -7.10
CA LEU A 441 15.16 -19.63 -6.47
C LEU A 441 16.63 -19.93 -6.08
N GLY A 442 17.60 -19.23 -6.68
CA GLY A 442 19.02 -19.32 -6.32
C GLY A 442 19.37 -18.80 -4.91
N GLU A 443 18.56 -17.94 -4.31
CA GLU A 443 18.70 -17.52 -2.90
C GLU A 443 18.17 -18.56 -1.90
N ARG A 444 17.72 -19.76 -2.35
CA ARG A 444 17.51 -20.92 -1.46
C ARG A 444 18.82 -21.50 -0.89
N VAL A 445 19.99 -20.94 -1.21
CA VAL A 445 21.28 -21.34 -0.63
C VAL A 445 21.93 -20.13 0.04
N THR A 446 21.50 -19.80 1.26
CA THR A 446 22.36 -19.54 2.43
C THR A 446 21.57 -18.84 3.54
N GLN A 447 20.86 -19.62 4.36
CA GLN A 447 20.87 -19.40 5.81
C GLN A 447 20.94 -20.80 6.48
N PRO A 448 21.72 -20.95 7.57
CA PRO A 448 22.09 -22.24 8.15
C PRO A 448 20.93 -23.01 8.78
#